data_AF-A0A929C4Q9-F1
#
_entry.id   AF-A0A929C4Q9-F1
#
_cell.length_a   1.000
_cell.length_b   1.000
_cell.length_c   1.000
_cell.angle_alpha   90.00
_cell.angle_beta   90.00
_cell.angle_gamma   90.00
#
_symmetry.space_group_name_H-M   'P 1'
#
loop_
_entity.id
_entity.type
_entity.pdbx_description
1 polymer ?
#
loop_
_entity_poly.entity_id
_entity_poly.type
_entity_poly.pdbx_seq_one_letter_code
_entity_poly.pdbx_strand_id
1 'polypeptide(L)'
;MTENEGAVELSPLEVFLEESHAHLDKAQRGIKEISLLVEQSHGEVEKLAKRNADITSRIHQLQAHFDTVPREDIRTVYDDALDAQQRLYTMRGQLEKLQSDEEHLQTFSEYLTRTLKILGEKPDIGVEDAEGTLGGSETVFGQIIQAQEDERRKISRQMHDGPAQVLTNFILQTEI
;
A
#
# COMPACT_ATOMS: atom_id res chain seq x y z
N MET A 1 -42.81 -42.09 21.57
CA MET A 1 -43.39 -41.81 20.24
C MET A 1 -43.75 -40.34 20.26
N THR A 2 -43.06 -39.41 19.62
CA THR A 2 -42.14 -39.45 18.46
C THR A 2 -41.14 -38.32 18.65
N GLU A 3 -39.89 -38.66 18.96
CA GLU A 3 -38.76 -37.72 18.86
C GLU A 3 -38.17 -37.79 17.45
N ASN A 4 -37.52 -36.71 17.06
CA ASN A 4 -36.76 -36.47 15.84
C ASN A 4 -37.57 -35.82 14.70
N GLU A 5 -37.95 -34.56 14.92
CA GLU A 5 -38.08 -33.58 13.83
C GLU A 5 -36.79 -33.61 13.02
N GLY A 6 -36.93 -33.90 11.73
CA GLY A 6 -35.80 -34.11 10.83
C GLY A 6 -34.88 -32.89 10.81
N ALA A 7 -33.63 -33.10 11.23
CA ALA A 7 -32.53 -32.26 10.80
C ALA A 7 -32.55 -32.28 9.27
N VAL A 8 -32.96 -31.17 8.66
CA VAL A 8 -32.86 -30.98 7.21
C VAL A 8 -31.36 -30.95 6.93
N GLU A 9 -30.81 -32.07 6.45
CA GLU A 9 -29.45 -32.10 5.93
C GLU A 9 -29.40 -31.13 4.74
N LEU A 10 -28.78 -29.97 4.97
CA LEU A 10 -28.56 -28.97 3.93
C LEU A 10 -27.88 -29.63 2.73
N SER A 11 -28.37 -29.32 1.53
CA SER A 11 -27.74 -29.76 0.30
C SER A 11 -26.28 -29.30 0.26
N PRO A 12 -25.34 -30.08 -0.32
CA PRO A 12 -23.96 -29.62 -0.52
C PRO A 12 -23.85 -28.26 -1.21
N LEU A 13 -24.84 -27.91 -2.04
CA LEU A 13 -24.96 -26.59 -2.66
C LEU A 13 -25.34 -25.49 -1.65
N GLU A 14 -26.27 -25.76 -0.75
CA GLU A 14 -26.72 -24.81 0.28
C GLU A 14 -25.60 -24.52 1.28
N VAL A 15 -24.85 -25.55 1.67
CA VAL A 15 -23.65 -25.39 2.52
C VAL A 15 -22.59 -24.52 1.83
N PHE A 16 -22.31 -24.77 0.54
CA PHE A 16 -21.37 -23.95 -0.24
C PHE A 16 -21.80 -22.48 -0.36
N LEU A 17 -23.10 -22.22 -0.51
CA LEU A 17 -23.66 -20.88 -0.58
C LEU A 17 -23.51 -20.13 0.74
N GLU A 18 -23.86 -20.78 1.86
CA GLU A 18 -23.69 -20.21 3.20
C GLU A 18 -22.21 -19.89 3.49
N GLU A 19 -21.30 -20.82 3.17
CA GLU A 19 -19.85 -20.59 3.28
C GLU A 19 -19.39 -19.43 2.39
N SER A 20 -19.87 -19.36 1.15
CA SER A 20 -19.50 -18.31 0.18
C SER A 20 -19.94 -16.92 0.65
N HIS A 21 -21.14 -16.79 1.24
CA HIS A 21 -21.60 -15.54 1.86
C HIS A 21 -20.74 -15.17 3.07
N ALA A 22 -20.44 -16.12 3.95
CA ALA A 22 -19.58 -15.88 5.10
C ALA A 22 -18.17 -15.44 4.67
N HIS A 23 -17.62 -16.04 3.61
CA HIS A 23 -16.34 -15.65 3.02
C HIS A 23 -16.39 -14.26 2.38
N LEU A 24 -17.48 -13.92 1.68
CA LEU A 24 -17.68 -12.60 1.08
C LEU A 24 -17.75 -11.49 2.14
N ASP A 25 -18.55 -11.69 3.18
CA ASP A 25 -18.70 -10.75 4.30
C ASP A 25 -17.36 -10.58 5.06
N LYS A 26 -16.61 -11.67 5.27
CA LYS A 26 -15.26 -11.60 5.83
C LYS A 26 -14.29 -10.82 4.92
N ALA A 27 -14.33 -11.05 3.61
CA ALA A 27 -13.48 -10.35 2.65
C ALA A 27 -13.81 -8.84 2.65
N GLN A 28 -15.09 -8.46 2.64
CA GLN A 28 -15.52 -7.06 2.68
C GLN A 28 -15.10 -6.35 3.97
N ARG A 29 -15.17 -7.02 5.13
CA ARG A 29 -14.60 -6.48 6.38
C ARG A 29 -13.09 -6.31 6.29
N GLY A 30 -12.38 -7.31 5.76
CA GLY A 30 -10.94 -7.27 5.57
C GLY A 30 -10.49 -6.12 4.67
N ILE A 31 -11.20 -5.87 3.56
CA ILE A 31 -10.93 -4.73 2.67
C ILE A 31 -11.03 -3.41 3.43
N LYS A 32 -12.09 -3.21 4.23
CA LYS A 32 -12.26 -1.97 5.01
C LYS A 32 -11.11 -1.76 6.02
N GLU A 33 -10.68 -2.83 6.68
CA GLU A 33 -9.57 -2.79 7.64
C GLU A 33 -8.23 -2.47 6.95
N ILE A 34 -7.92 -3.17 5.85
CA ILE A 34 -6.68 -2.92 5.10
C ILE A 34 -6.68 -1.51 4.52
N SER A 35 -7.82 -1.02 4.00
CA SER A 35 -7.91 0.35 3.45
C SER A 35 -7.55 1.41 4.49
N LEU A 36 -8.02 1.25 5.74
CA LEU A 36 -7.64 2.13 6.85
C LEU A 36 -6.13 2.04 7.16
N LEU A 37 -5.56 0.83 7.17
CA LEU A 37 -4.12 0.63 7.38
C LEU A 37 -3.28 1.22 6.26
N VAL A 38 -3.75 1.15 5.01
CA VAL A 38 -3.11 1.77 3.83
C VAL A 38 -3.10 3.28 3.99
N GLU A 39 -4.23 3.90 4.35
CA GLU A 39 -4.31 5.35 4.59
C GLU A 39 -3.35 5.80 5.70
N GLN A 40 -3.33 5.08 6.83
CA GLN A 40 -2.40 5.36 7.93
C GLN A 40 -0.94 5.19 7.48
N SER A 41 -0.62 4.13 6.75
CA SER A 41 0.72 3.83 6.26
C SER A 41 1.21 4.87 5.25
N HIS A 42 0.33 5.39 4.38
CA HIS A 42 0.64 6.52 3.50
C HIS A 42 1.08 7.74 4.28
N GLY A 43 0.33 8.12 5.32
CA GLY A 43 0.68 9.26 6.17
C GLY A 43 2.03 9.10 6.88
N GLU A 44 2.38 7.89 7.32
CA GLU A 44 3.70 7.61 7.91
C GLU A 44 4.83 7.64 6.86
N VAL A 45 4.60 7.09 5.67
CA VAL A 45 5.55 7.17 4.55
C VAL A 45 5.80 8.62 4.16
N GLU A 46 4.78 9.48 4.12
CA GLU A 46 4.93 10.91 3.81
C GLU A 46 5.79 11.63 4.86
N LYS A 47 5.54 11.38 6.15
CA LYS A 47 6.36 11.93 7.25
C LYS A 47 7.83 11.50 7.14
N LEU A 48 8.07 10.22 6.86
CA LEU A 48 9.42 9.68 6.69
C LEU A 48 10.09 10.23 5.42
N ALA A 49 9.35 10.40 4.32
CA ALA A 49 9.84 10.99 3.08
C ALA A 49 10.27 12.44 3.29
N LYS A 50 9.46 13.23 4.01
CA LYS A 50 9.81 14.61 4.39
C LYS A 50 11.08 14.65 5.23
N ARG A 51 11.17 13.81 6.27
CA ARG A 51 12.38 13.72 7.10
C ARG A 51 13.61 13.33 6.29
N ASN A 52 13.45 12.39 5.35
CA ASN A 52 14.53 11.98 4.46
C ASN A 52 15.01 13.12 3.56
N ALA A 53 14.08 13.92 3.02
CA ALA A 53 14.39 15.10 2.22
C ALA A 53 15.13 16.17 3.05
N ASP A 54 14.69 16.43 4.28
CA ASP A 54 15.34 17.38 5.19
C ASP A 54 16.78 16.96 5.50
N ILE A 55 17.01 15.69 5.82
CA ILE A 55 18.36 15.14 6.07
C ILE A 55 19.20 15.19 4.79
N THR A 56 18.63 14.85 3.65
CA THR A 56 19.30 14.97 2.35
C THR A 56 19.74 16.42 2.10
N SER A 57 18.92 17.42 2.42
CA SER A 57 19.32 18.83 2.33
C SER A 57 20.48 19.17 3.27
N ARG A 58 20.54 18.58 4.47
CA ARG A 58 21.66 18.77 5.40
C ARG A 58 22.95 18.17 4.85
N ILE A 59 22.90 16.99 4.20
CA ILE A 59 24.06 16.41 3.52
C ILE A 59 24.60 17.36 2.46
N HIS A 60 23.73 17.95 1.63
CA HIS A 60 24.16 18.90 0.59
C HIS A 60 24.84 20.14 1.19
N GLN A 61 24.31 20.66 2.30
CA GLN A 61 24.93 21.79 3.01
C GLN A 61 26.28 21.40 3.61
N LEU A 62 26.39 20.19 4.15
CA LEU A 62 27.63 19.65 4.69
C LEU A 62 28.69 19.47 3.61
N GLN A 63 28.30 18.96 2.43
CA GLN A 63 29.19 18.82 1.27
C GLN A 63 29.73 20.17 0.80
N ALA A 64 28.90 21.23 0.83
CA ALA A 64 29.34 22.59 0.47
C ALA A 64 30.37 23.18 1.44
N HIS A 65 30.42 22.70 2.69
CA HIS A 65 31.29 23.21 3.75
C HIS A 65 32.24 22.14 4.31
N PHE A 66 32.51 21.10 3.53
CA PHE A 66 33.14 19.86 3.99
C PHE A 66 34.44 20.07 4.76
N ASP A 67 35.29 21.01 4.32
CA ASP A 67 36.58 21.31 4.95
C ASP A 67 36.47 22.00 6.31
N THR A 68 35.30 22.56 6.63
CA THR A 68 35.06 23.35 7.86
C THR A 68 34.20 22.63 8.89
N VAL A 69 33.55 21.53 8.53
CA VAL A 69 32.66 20.77 9.42
C VAL A 69 33.46 19.72 10.20
N PRO A 70 33.25 19.59 11.52
CA PRO A 70 33.88 18.53 12.32
C PRO A 70 33.56 17.12 11.79
N ARG A 71 34.54 16.21 11.86
CA ARG A 71 34.36 14.81 11.42
C ARG A 71 33.24 14.08 12.18
N GLU A 72 33.00 14.47 13.42
CA GLU A 72 31.92 13.92 14.24
C GLU A 72 30.55 14.30 13.66
N ASP A 73 30.33 15.57 13.33
CA ASP A 73 29.09 16.04 12.70
C ASP A 73 28.86 15.40 11.33
N ILE A 74 29.93 15.18 10.55
CA ILE A 74 29.85 14.43 9.28
C ILE A 74 29.31 13.03 9.54
N ARG A 75 29.90 12.31 10.51
CA ARG A 75 29.44 10.95 10.85
C ARG A 75 27.98 10.95 11.27
N THR A 76 27.59 11.84 12.18
CA THR A 76 26.21 11.91 12.68
C THR A 76 25.20 12.16 11.56
N VAL A 77 25.46 13.12 10.65
CA VAL A 77 24.55 13.41 9.54
C VAL A 77 24.41 12.21 8.58
N TYR A 78 25.51 11.50 8.31
CA TYR A 78 25.46 10.29 7.47
C TYR A 78 24.74 9.12 8.16
N ASP A 79 24.96 8.92 9.46
CA ASP A 79 24.26 7.89 10.23
C ASP A 79 22.74 8.17 10.28
N ASP A 80 22.36 9.43 10.51
CA ASP A 80 20.96 9.89 10.46
C ASP A 80 20.33 9.66 9.08
N ALA A 81 21.11 9.87 8.01
CA ALA A 81 20.65 9.66 6.65
C ALA A 81 20.37 8.19 6.34
N LEU A 82 21.29 7.30 6.74
CA LEU A 82 21.12 5.86 6.56
C LEU A 82 19.90 5.34 7.34
N ASP A 83 19.74 5.75 8.60
CA ASP A 83 18.57 5.39 9.42
C ASP A 83 17.26 5.89 8.78
N ALA A 84 17.23 7.15 8.33
CA ALA A 84 16.04 7.71 7.69
C ALA A 84 15.71 7.03 6.35
N GLN A 85 16.73 6.66 5.56
CA GLN A 85 16.54 5.92 4.31
C GLN A 85 16.03 4.50 4.56
N GLN A 86 16.62 3.78 5.51
CA GLN A 86 16.20 2.42 5.84
C GLN A 86 14.75 2.39 6.32
N ARG A 87 14.37 3.28 7.24
CA ARG A 87 12.99 3.37 7.74
C ARG A 87 12.00 3.69 6.62
N LEU A 88 12.32 4.65 5.75
CA LEU A 88 11.48 5.01 4.62
C LEU A 88 11.32 3.83 3.64
N TYR A 89 12.40 3.13 3.33
CA TYR A 89 12.37 1.96 2.45
C TYR A 89 11.50 0.84 3.03
N THR A 90 11.68 0.50 4.31
CA THR A 90 10.89 -0.51 4.99
C THR A 90 9.41 -0.15 5.02
N MET A 91 9.05 1.08 5.37
CA MET A 91 7.65 1.51 5.42
C MET A 91 6.99 1.51 4.05
N ARG A 92 7.72 1.89 2.98
CA ARG A 92 7.21 1.78 1.62
C ARG A 92 6.92 0.33 1.23
N GLY A 93 7.82 -0.59 1.54
CA GLY A 93 7.59 -2.02 1.28
C GLY A 93 6.40 -2.58 2.05
N GLN A 94 6.17 -2.12 3.28
CA GLN A 94 4.97 -2.51 4.05
C GLN A 94 3.69 -1.97 3.43
N LEU A 95 3.70 -0.71 2.97
CA LEU A 95 2.58 -0.10 2.27
C LEU A 95 2.27 -0.82 0.95
N GLU A 96 3.29 -1.10 0.13
CA GLU A 96 3.13 -1.85 -1.12
C GLU A 96 2.51 -3.23 -0.87
N LYS A 97 2.92 -3.91 0.21
CA LYS A 97 2.33 -5.19 0.61
C LYS A 97 0.85 -5.03 0.98
N LEU A 98 0.51 -4.03 1.81
CA LEU A 98 -0.88 -3.78 2.19
C LEU A 98 -1.76 -3.48 0.98
N GLN A 99 -1.26 -2.72 0.01
CA GLN A 99 -1.97 -2.42 -1.24
C GLN A 99 -2.18 -3.69 -2.09
N SER A 100 -1.16 -4.55 -2.20
CA SER A 100 -1.30 -5.83 -2.89
C SER A 100 -2.31 -6.77 -2.19
N ASP A 101 -2.29 -6.80 -0.85
CA ASP A 101 -3.25 -7.59 -0.07
C ASP A 101 -4.69 -7.03 -0.25
N GLU A 102 -4.86 -5.71 -0.33
CA GLU A 102 -6.14 -5.06 -0.63
C GLU A 102 -6.67 -5.45 -2.02
N GLU A 103 -5.83 -5.35 -3.05
CA GLU A 103 -6.17 -5.70 -4.43
C GLU A 103 -6.58 -7.18 -4.56
N HIS A 104 -5.85 -8.08 -3.89
CA HIS A 104 -6.18 -9.50 -3.86
C HIS A 104 -7.54 -9.76 -3.19
N LEU A 105 -7.83 -9.10 -2.06
CA LEU A 105 -9.12 -9.25 -1.39
C LEU A 105 -10.28 -8.67 -2.22
N GLN A 106 -10.08 -7.54 -2.90
CA GLN A 106 -11.06 -6.97 -3.81
C GLN A 106 -11.37 -7.92 -4.95
N THR A 107 -10.35 -8.44 -5.63
CA THR A 107 -10.50 -9.42 -6.72
C THR A 107 -11.21 -10.69 -6.25
N PHE A 108 -10.87 -11.19 -5.05
CA PHE A 108 -11.51 -12.35 -4.45
C PHE A 108 -12.99 -12.09 -4.14
N SER A 109 -13.31 -10.93 -3.56
CA SER A 109 -14.68 -10.50 -3.26
C SER A 109 -15.53 -10.38 -4.54
N GLU A 110 -14.98 -9.80 -5.60
CA GLU A 110 -15.64 -9.70 -6.91
C GLU A 110 -15.92 -11.07 -7.52
N TYR A 111 -14.94 -11.99 -7.45
CA TYR A 111 -15.10 -13.35 -7.93
C TYR A 111 -16.19 -14.11 -7.18
N LEU A 112 -16.23 -14.02 -5.85
CA LEU A 112 -17.30 -14.61 -5.03
C LEU A 112 -18.66 -14.01 -5.36
N THR A 113 -18.74 -12.69 -5.46
CA THR A 113 -19.97 -11.97 -5.81
C THR A 113 -20.51 -12.42 -7.17
N ARG A 114 -19.63 -12.56 -8.17
CA ARG A 114 -20.01 -13.05 -9.51
C ARG A 114 -20.48 -14.50 -9.47
N THR A 115 -19.83 -15.34 -8.67
CA THR A 115 -20.21 -16.76 -8.50
C THR A 115 -21.60 -16.90 -7.88
N LEU A 116 -21.86 -16.17 -6.80
CA LEU A 116 -23.17 -16.13 -6.14
C LEU A 116 -24.28 -15.64 -7.08
N LYS A 117 -24.00 -14.58 -7.86
CA LYS A 117 -24.94 -14.04 -8.86
C LYS A 117 -25.27 -15.04 -9.97
N ILE A 118 -24.30 -15.85 -10.42
CA ILE A 118 -24.53 -16.90 -11.43
C ILE A 118 -25.40 -18.03 -10.86
N LEU A 119 -25.25 -18.35 -9.58
CA LEU A 119 -25.99 -19.42 -8.91
C LEU A 119 -27.44 -19.04 -8.56
N GLY A 120 -27.89 -17.86 -8.96
CA GLY A 120 -29.29 -17.42 -8.82
C GLY A 120 -29.64 -16.91 -7.42
N GLU A 121 -28.68 -16.88 -6.50
CA GLU A 121 -28.84 -16.12 -5.28
C GLU A 121 -28.70 -14.64 -5.61
N LYS A 122 -29.68 -13.83 -5.16
CA LYS A 122 -29.42 -12.41 -4.98
C LYS A 122 -28.50 -12.33 -3.78
N PRO A 123 -27.20 -12.01 -3.94
CA PRO A 123 -26.45 -11.60 -2.79
C PRO A 123 -27.23 -10.45 -2.14
N ASP A 124 -27.48 -10.53 -0.83
CA ASP A 124 -28.02 -9.43 -0.04
C ASP A 124 -26.92 -8.37 0.11
N ILE A 125 -26.44 -7.89 -1.03
CA ILE A 125 -25.65 -6.68 -1.11
C ILE A 125 -26.73 -5.62 -0.98
N GLY A 126 -26.79 -4.96 0.17
CA GLY A 126 -27.62 -3.79 0.42
C GLY A 126 -27.25 -2.64 -0.52
N VAL A 127 -27.50 -2.82 -1.81
CA VAL A 127 -27.42 -1.83 -2.87
C VAL A 127 -28.85 -1.66 -3.35
N GLU A 128 -29.61 -0.89 -2.59
CA GLU A 128 -30.74 -0.17 -3.16
C GLU A 128 -30.21 0.63 -4.35
N ASP A 129 -30.80 0.36 -5.51
CA ASP A 129 -30.78 1.14 -6.75
C ASP A 129 -29.86 2.37 -6.76
N ALA A 130 -28.60 2.17 -7.15
CA ALA A 130 -27.70 3.24 -7.57
C ALA A 130 -27.35 3.09 -9.05
N GLU A 131 -28.39 3.06 -9.90
CA GLU A 131 -28.27 3.55 -11.28
C GLU A 131 -27.94 5.05 -11.22
N GLY A 132 -26.65 5.41 -11.09
CA GLY A 132 -26.27 6.82 -11.12
C GLY A 132 -24.86 7.25 -10.74
N THR A 133 -24.00 6.41 -10.14
CA THR A 133 -22.78 6.95 -9.48
C THR A 133 -21.48 6.17 -9.69
N LEU A 134 -21.45 5.16 -10.56
CA LEU A 134 -20.23 4.37 -10.84
C LEU A 134 -19.08 5.16 -11.53
N GLY A 135 -19.29 6.44 -11.88
CA GLY A 135 -18.23 7.29 -12.44
C GLY A 135 -17.38 8.03 -11.40
N GLY A 136 -17.71 7.97 -10.11
CA GLY A 136 -17.03 8.79 -9.08
C GLY A 136 -15.84 8.11 -8.42
N SER A 137 -16.02 6.89 -7.89
CA SER A 137 -15.02 6.25 -7.03
C SER A 137 -13.79 5.76 -7.81
N GLU A 138 -13.97 5.09 -8.95
CA GLU A 138 -12.84 4.68 -9.81
C GLU A 138 -12.03 5.87 -10.32
N THR A 139 -12.66 7.03 -10.55
CA THR A 139 -11.95 8.22 -11.00
C THR A 139 -11.16 8.89 -9.88
N VAL A 140 -11.63 8.86 -8.64
CA VAL A 140 -10.90 9.40 -7.48
C VAL A 140 -9.71 8.51 -7.13
N PHE A 141 -9.89 7.19 -7.11
CA PHE A 141 -8.77 6.26 -6.92
C PHE A 141 -7.76 6.33 -8.09
N GLY A 142 -8.24 6.41 -9.33
CA GLY A 142 -7.39 6.62 -10.50
C GLY A 142 -6.62 7.95 -10.44
N GLN A 143 -7.25 9.03 -9.98
CA GLN A 143 -6.61 10.33 -9.78
C GLN A 143 -5.57 10.31 -8.66
N ILE A 144 -5.82 9.58 -7.57
CA ILE A 144 -4.87 9.40 -6.47
C ILE A 144 -3.66 8.59 -6.95
N ILE A 145 -3.89 7.48 -7.67
CA ILE A 145 -2.82 6.66 -8.25
C ILE A 145 -2.00 7.49 -9.25
N GLN A 146 -2.66 8.28 -10.09
CA GLN A 146 -1.98 9.10 -11.10
C GLN A 146 -1.20 10.26 -10.47
N ALA A 147 -1.73 10.87 -9.39
CA ALA A 147 -1.01 11.85 -8.59
C ALA A 147 0.21 11.24 -7.87
N GLN A 148 0.07 10.00 -7.35
CA GLN A 148 1.18 9.27 -6.74
C GLN A 148 2.23 8.82 -7.76
N GLU A 149 1.84 8.44 -8.97
CA GLU A 149 2.77 8.06 -10.04
C GLU A 149 3.53 9.28 -10.58
N ASP A 150 2.91 10.46 -10.61
CA ASP A 150 3.57 11.72 -10.93
C ASP A 150 4.54 12.17 -9.83
N GLU A 151 4.19 11.95 -8.55
CA GLU A 151 5.09 12.19 -7.42
C GLU A 151 6.25 11.18 -7.41
N ARG A 152 6.00 9.91 -7.69
CA ARG A 152 7.01 8.87 -7.87
C ARG A 152 7.94 9.19 -9.04
N ARG A 153 7.42 9.71 -10.15
CA ARG A 153 8.24 10.21 -11.28
C ARG A 153 9.08 11.42 -10.91
N LYS A 154 8.53 12.36 -10.12
CA LYS A 154 9.25 13.53 -9.62
C LYS A 154 10.38 13.12 -8.66
N ILE A 155 10.09 12.22 -7.72
CA ILE A 155 11.08 11.66 -6.78
C ILE A 155 12.12 10.82 -7.54
N SER A 156 11.71 10.00 -8.50
CA SER A 156 12.62 9.21 -9.34
C SER A 156 13.58 10.12 -10.12
N ARG A 157 13.10 11.24 -10.67
CA ARG A 157 13.97 12.25 -11.32
C ARG A 157 14.94 12.90 -10.32
N GLN A 158 14.51 13.18 -9.09
CA GLN A 158 15.40 13.69 -8.03
C GLN A 158 16.37 12.63 -7.49
N MET A 159 16.01 11.35 -7.53
CA MET A 159 16.82 10.22 -7.06
C MET A 159 17.76 9.65 -8.13
N HIS A 160 17.52 9.90 -9.42
CA HIS A 160 18.34 9.34 -10.50
C HIS A 160 19.53 10.25 -10.87
N ASP A 161 19.38 11.57 -10.87
CA ASP A 161 20.43 12.48 -11.39
C ASP A 161 21.45 12.97 -10.34
N GLY A 162 21.26 12.68 -9.05
CA GLY A 162 22.20 13.10 -8.00
C GLY A 162 23.09 11.97 -7.45
N PRO A 163 22.51 10.86 -6.95
CA PRO A 163 23.25 9.82 -6.22
C PRO A 163 24.04 8.84 -7.11
N ALA A 164 23.51 8.46 -8.27
CA ALA A 164 24.15 7.48 -9.15
C ALA A 164 25.48 8.00 -9.72
N GLN A 165 25.56 9.31 -10.01
CA GLN A 165 26.76 9.95 -10.52
C GLN A 165 27.85 10.12 -9.43
N VAL A 166 27.45 10.22 -8.16
CA VAL A 166 28.37 10.33 -7.02
C VAL A 166 28.93 8.95 -6.62
N LEU A 167 28.10 7.90 -6.66
CA LEU A 167 28.55 6.52 -6.38
C LEU A 167 29.55 5.99 -7.41
N THR A 168 29.38 6.30 -8.71
CA THR A 168 30.32 5.86 -9.75
C THR A 168 31.70 6.50 -9.58
N ASN A 169 31.77 7.77 -9.15
CA ASN A 169 33.05 8.42 -8.86
C ASN A 169 33.69 7.91 -7.56
N PHE A 170 32.88 7.58 -6.54
CA PHE A 170 33.37 7.02 -5.28
C PHE A 170 34.04 5.65 -5.47
N ILE A 171 33.42 4.75 -6.25
CA ILE A 171 33.98 3.42 -6.52
C ILE A 171 35.31 3.52 -7.31
N LEU A 172 35.39 4.43 -8.29
CA LEU A 172 36.62 4.65 -9.08
C LEU A 172 37.76 5.28 -8.28
N GLN A 173 37.46 6.09 -7.25
CA GLN A 173 38.49 6.68 -6.36
C GLN A 173 38.91 5.77 -5.21
N THR A 174 38.17 4.69 -4.92
CA THR A 174 38.59 3.67 -3.93
C THR A 174 39.41 2.52 -4.53
N GLU A 175 39.58 2.49 -5.85
CA GLU A 175 40.35 1.45 -6.56
C GLU A 175 41.71 1.96 -7.10
N ILE A 176 42.13 3.16 -6.67
CA ILE A 176 43.49 3.74 -6.86
C ILE A 176 44.04 4.12 -5.49
#